data_AF-A0A2Z4LLA8-F1
#
_entry.id   AF-A0A2Z4LLA8-F1
#
_cell.length_a   1.000
_cell.length_b   1.000
_cell.length_c   1.000
_cell.angle_alpha   90.00
_cell.angle_beta   90.00
_cell.angle_gamma   90.00
#
_symmetry.space_group_name_H-M   'P 1'
#
loop_
_entity.id
_entity.type
_entity.pdbx_description
1 polymer ?
#
loop_
_entity_poly.entity_id
_entity_poly.type
_entity_poly.pdbx_seq_one_letter_code
_entity_poly.pdbx_strand_id
1 'polypeptide(L)'
;MVKQINKKANFWIRLLATLIDVIIFLIFSVISSFATFDYQNAKLIHNALYYFWLINLILFLLIYFILIPIFAKGKTLGMTICRIKIISTDKTEKFSKAVFNRQRLFSFVWMIIFALFAILISPETFIKASTKGMTKDQLTTVQFGFLMIPIALIGIASFTQLFLIMSNARSNRVGLNDKFSSTETVWINKYEEIEEEEIIERIIKPKKRVLPTLTFKN
;
A
#
# COMPACT_ATOMS: atom_id res chain seq x y z
N MET A 1 6.09 -29.95 18.61
CA MET A 1 6.67 -30.22 17.27
C MET A 1 7.40 -28.95 16.81
N VAL A 2 8.49 -29.03 16.03
CA VAL A 2 9.13 -27.80 15.50
C VAL A 2 8.41 -27.39 14.21
N LYS A 3 7.84 -26.18 14.18
CA LYS A 3 7.13 -25.66 13.01
C LYS A 3 7.93 -24.56 12.33
N GLN A 4 8.17 -24.72 11.04
CA GLN A 4 8.79 -23.69 10.22
C GLN A 4 7.74 -22.67 9.76
N ILE A 5 7.97 -21.40 10.10
CA ILE A 5 7.17 -20.27 9.61
C ILE A 5 8.04 -19.34 8.78
N ASN A 6 7.46 -18.66 7.79
CA ASN A 6 8.22 -17.69 7.00
C ASN A 6 8.67 -16.51 7.86
N LYS A 7 9.96 -16.17 7.78
CA LYS A 7 10.57 -15.05 8.50
C LYS A 7 9.98 -13.72 8.02
N LYS A 8 9.64 -12.83 8.96
CA LYS A 8 9.14 -11.48 8.65
C LYS A 8 10.21 -10.65 7.94
N ALA A 9 9.80 -9.95 6.87
CA ALA A 9 10.69 -9.11 6.08
C ALA A 9 11.11 -7.85 6.87
N ASN A 10 12.39 -7.46 6.72
CA ASN A 10 12.92 -6.26 7.37
C ASN A 10 12.34 -5.00 6.72
N PHE A 11 12.28 -3.92 7.50
CA PHE A 11 11.83 -2.59 7.03
C PHE A 11 12.51 -2.17 5.71
N TRP A 12 13.84 -2.24 5.63
CA TRP A 12 14.61 -1.80 4.45
C TRP A 12 14.23 -2.51 3.15
N ILE A 13 13.98 -3.82 3.21
CA ILE A 13 13.62 -4.59 2.02
C ILE A 13 12.19 -4.30 1.58
N ARG A 14 11.29 -4.03 2.53
CA ARG A 14 9.92 -3.59 2.25
C ARG A 14 9.89 -2.18 1.65
N LEU A 15 10.72 -1.28 2.17
CA LEU A 15 10.90 0.06 1.64
C LEU A 15 11.44 -0.01 0.20
N LEU A 16 12.48 -0.80 -0.03
CA LEU A 16 13.06 -0.99 -1.36
C LEU A 16 12.05 -1.55 -2.37
N ALA A 17 11.27 -2.56 -1.98
CA ALA A 17 10.21 -3.11 -2.85
C ALA A 17 9.19 -2.03 -3.24
N THR A 18 8.73 -1.23 -2.26
CA THR A 18 7.80 -0.12 -2.50
C THR A 18 8.42 0.94 -3.42
N LEU A 19 9.70 1.27 -3.22
CA LEU A 19 10.41 2.25 -4.04
C LEU A 19 10.53 1.78 -5.50
N ILE A 20 10.83 0.49 -5.72
CA ILE A 20 10.85 -0.10 -7.06
C ILE A 20 9.48 0.02 -7.73
N ASP A 21 8.40 -0.31 -7.03
CA ASP A 21 7.04 -0.20 -7.56
C ASP A 21 6.67 1.25 -7.92
N VAL A 22 7.07 2.22 -7.10
CA VAL A 22 6.88 3.65 -7.39
C VAL A 22 7.70 4.09 -8.61
N ILE A 23 8.96 3.66 -8.73
CA ILE A 23 9.80 3.97 -9.89
C ILE A 23 9.18 3.42 -11.18
N ILE A 24 8.67 2.18 -11.15
CA ILE A 24 7.99 1.57 -12.31
C ILE A 24 6.78 2.42 -12.72
N PHE A 25 5.96 2.86 -11.76
CA PHE A 25 4.84 3.74 -12.03
C PHE A 25 5.28 5.09 -12.62
N LEU A 26 6.34 5.71 -12.07
CA LEU A 26 6.87 6.99 -12.57
C LEU A 26 7.41 6.86 -14.00
N ILE A 27 8.17 5.80 -14.29
CA ILE A 27 8.66 5.51 -15.64
C ILE A 27 7.48 5.37 -16.60
N PHE A 28 6.45 4.61 -16.24
CA PHE A 28 5.24 4.46 -17.05
C PHE A 28 4.53 5.80 -17.28
N SER A 29 4.38 6.62 -16.23
CA SER A 29 3.73 7.93 -16.31
C SER A 29 4.46 8.90 -17.24
N VAL A 30 5.80 8.94 -17.14
CA VAL A 30 6.65 9.78 -18.00
C VAL A 30 6.67 9.27 -19.44
N ILE A 31 6.78 7.96 -19.66
CA ILE A 31 6.76 7.41 -21.03
C ILE A 31 5.40 7.66 -21.69
N SER A 32 4.30 7.43 -20.98
CA SER A 32 2.95 7.65 -21.51
C SER A 32 2.65 9.14 -21.75
N SER A 33 3.29 10.07 -21.02
CA SER A 33 3.10 11.50 -21.23
C SER A 33 3.72 11.99 -22.55
N PHE A 34 4.78 11.35 -23.07
CA PHE A 34 5.32 11.65 -24.42
C PHE A 34 4.32 11.38 -25.55
N ALA A 35 3.34 10.49 -25.34
CA ALA A 35 2.25 10.28 -26.31
C ALA A 35 1.20 11.40 -26.29
N THR A 36 1.26 12.32 -25.32
CA THR A 36 0.23 13.32 -25.04
C THR A 36 0.73 14.74 -25.23
N PHE A 37 1.96 15.00 -24.80
CA PHE A 37 2.58 16.32 -24.78
C PHE A 37 3.69 16.43 -25.80
N ASP A 38 3.65 17.49 -26.60
CA ASP A 38 4.79 17.96 -27.36
C ASP A 38 5.64 18.85 -26.45
N TYR A 39 6.68 18.23 -25.89
CA TYR A 39 7.61 18.89 -24.99
C TYR A 39 8.47 19.96 -25.67
N GLN A 40 8.66 19.91 -26.99
CA GLN A 40 9.46 20.92 -27.71
C GLN A 40 8.67 22.23 -27.82
N ASN A 41 7.39 22.14 -28.16
CA ASN A 41 6.52 23.30 -28.33
C ASN A 41 5.74 23.67 -27.07
N ALA A 42 5.91 22.89 -25.99
CA ALA A 42 5.19 23.02 -24.73
C ALA A 42 3.65 23.06 -24.90
N LYS A 43 3.14 22.21 -25.79
CA LYS A 43 1.73 22.13 -26.16
C LYS A 43 1.23 20.69 -26.05
N LEU A 44 -0.10 20.56 -25.97
CA LEU A 44 -0.75 19.27 -26.18
C LEU A 44 -0.78 18.95 -27.66
N ILE A 45 -0.55 17.67 -27.99
CA ILE A 45 -0.74 17.16 -29.35
C ILE A 45 -2.22 17.24 -29.71
N HIS A 46 -3.09 16.78 -28.80
CA HIS A 46 -4.55 16.88 -28.94
C HIS A 46 -5.21 16.86 -27.54
N ASN A 47 -6.28 17.64 -27.35
CA ASN A 47 -6.96 17.76 -26.05
C ASN A 47 -7.50 16.43 -25.53
N ALA A 48 -7.98 15.54 -26.41
CA ALA A 48 -8.46 14.22 -26.01
C ALA A 48 -7.35 13.32 -25.42
N LEU A 49 -6.10 13.49 -25.86
CA LEU A 49 -4.97 12.69 -25.38
C LEU A 49 -4.65 12.98 -23.91
N TYR A 50 -4.92 14.20 -23.44
CA TYR A 50 -4.81 14.55 -22.02
C TYR A 50 -5.69 13.65 -21.14
N TYR A 51 -6.97 13.50 -21.50
CA TYR A 51 -7.90 12.65 -20.76
C TYR A 51 -7.56 11.17 -20.90
N PHE A 52 -7.15 10.76 -22.10
CA PHE A 52 -6.69 9.40 -22.35
C PHE A 52 -5.49 9.05 -21.47
N TRP A 53 -4.53 9.95 -21.32
CA TRP A 53 -3.37 9.78 -20.45
C TRP A 53 -3.78 9.61 -18.99
N LEU A 54 -4.64 10.47 -18.46
CA LEU A 54 -5.14 10.34 -17.07
C LEU A 54 -5.89 9.02 -16.83
N ILE A 55 -6.75 8.61 -17.77
CA ILE A 55 -7.46 7.32 -17.70
C ILE A 55 -6.45 6.17 -17.73
N ASN A 56 -5.43 6.27 -18.58
CA ASN A 56 -4.38 5.26 -18.69
C ASN A 56 -3.58 5.12 -17.38
N LEU A 57 -3.29 6.21 -16.67
CA LEU A 57 -2.70 6.17 -15.32
C LEU A 57 -3.62 5.47 -14.31
N ILE A 58 -4.92 5.74 -14.34
CA ILE A 58 -5.91 5.08 -13.46
C ILE A 58 -5.95 3.58 -13.74
N LEU A 59 -6.01 3.19 -15.02
CA LEU A 59 -6.01 1.78 -15.44
C LEU A 59 -4.73 1.08 -15.03
N PHE A 60 -3.58 1.74 -15.17
CA PHE A 60 -2.31 1.20 -14.70
C PHE A 60 -2.34 0.94 -13.19
N LEU A 61 -2.79 1.90 -12.38
CA LEU A 61 -2.89 1.70 -10.92
C LEU A 61 -3.79 0.51 -10.56
N LEU A 62 -4.93 0.39 -11.23
CA LEU A 62 -5.86 -0.71 -11.02
C LEU A 62 -5.24 -2.06 -11.40
N ILE A 63 -4.62 -2.16 -12.58
CA ILE A 63 -4.00 -3.41 -13.03
C ILE A 63 -2.80 -3.75 -12.16
N TYR A 64 -1.89 -2.79 -11.97
CA TYR A 64 -0.58 -3.02 -11.36
C TYR A 64 -0.65 -3.24 -9.84
N PHE A 65 -1.40 -2.42 -9.11
CA PHE A 65 -1.43 -2.48 -7.65
C PHE A 65 -2.58 -3.33 -7.11
N ILE A 66 -3.64 -3.56 -7.88
CA ILE A 66 -4.78 -4.38 -7.44
C ILE A 66 -4.78 -5.75 -8.13
N LEU A 67 -4.86 -5.81 -9.46
CA LEU A 67 -5.03 -7.09 -10.16
C LEU A 67 -3.77 -7.97 -10.08
N ILE A 68 -2.58 -7.43 -10.38
CA ILE A 68 -1.33 -8.21 -10.37
C ILE A 68 -1.10 -8.88 -9.00
N PRO A 69 -1.18 -8.19 -7.85
CA PRO A 69 -0.95 -8.83 -6.56
C PRO A 69 -2.01 -9.89 -6.23
N ILE A 70 -3.25 -9.74 -6.69
CA ILE A 70 -4.29 -10.76 -6.49
C ILE A 70 -3.93 -12.04 -7.26
N PHE A 71 -3.53 -11.93 -8.53
CA PHE A 71 -3.17 -13.09 -9.36
C PHE A 71 -1.78 -13.68 -9.01
N ALA A 72 -0.82 -12.83 -8.64
CA ALA A 72 0.56 -13.21 -8.29
C ALA A 72 0.72 -13.68 -6.83
N LYS A 73 -0.39 -14.03 -6.16
CA LYS A 73 -0.41 -14.53 -4.77
C LYS A 73 0.27 -13.58 -3.77
N GLY A 74 -0.09 -12.29 -3.83
CA GLY A 74 0.33 -11.24 -2.89
C GLY A 74 1.71 -10.66 -3.18
N LYS A 75 2.11 -10.59 -4.45
CA LYS A 75 3.38 -10.02 -4.88
C LYS A 75 3.15 -8.94 -5.94
N THR A 76 3.71 -7.76 -5.73
CA THR A 76 3.98 -6.78 -6.79
C THR A 76 5.29 -7.14 -7.50
N LEU A 77 5.67 -6.43 -8.58
CA LEU A 77 6.97 -6.66 -9.21
C LEU A 77 8.11 -6.32 -8.25
N GLY A 78 8.03 -5.21 -7.52
CA GLY A 78 9.02 -4.84 -6.52
C GLY A 78 9.17 -5.91 -5.44
N MET A 79 8.06 -6.49 -4.95
CA MET A 79 8.10 -7.60 -4.00
C MET A 79 8.70 -8.88 -4.61
N THR A 80 8.42 -9.14 -5.88
CA THR A 80 8.97 -10.29 -6.62
C THR A 80 10.48 -10.17 -6.74
N ILE A 81 10.99 -9.00 -7.13
CA ILE A 81 12.42 -8.70 -7.23
C ILE A 81 13.10 -8.84 -5.86
N CYS A 82 12.50 -8.29 -4.80
CA CYS A 82 13.02 -8.36 -3.43
C CYS A 82 12.82 -9.72 -2.74
N ARG A 83 12.22 -10.71 -3.42
CA ARG A 83 11.92 -12.06 -2.88
C ARG A 83 11.11 -12.03 -1.57
N ILE A 84 10.15 -11.13 -1.49
CA ILE A 84 9.18 -11.03 -0.39
C ILE A 84 7.75 -11.27 -0.91
N LYS A 85 6.84 -11.64 -0.01
CA LYS A 85 5.42 -11.85 -0.34
C LYS A 85 4.52 -11.42 0.81
N ILE A 86 3.28 -11.10 0.48
CA ILE A 86 2.21 -10.88 1.45
C ILE A 86 1.56 -12.23 1.79
N ILE A 87 1.34 -12.49 3.08
CA ILE A 87 0.56 -13.62 3.57
C ILE A 87 -0.60 -13.11 4.44
N SER A 88 -1.72 -13.83 4.45
CA SER A 88 -2.82 -13.55 5.37
C SER A 88 -2.49 -14.12 6.75
N THR A 89 -2.70 -13.33 7.80
CA THR A 89 -2.59 -13.80 9.19
C THR A 89 -3.88 -14.45 9.64
N ASP A 90 -5.01 -13.99 9.09
CA ASP A 90 -6.31 -14.60 9.34
C ASP A 90 -6.54 -15.75 8.35
N LYS A 91 -6.80 -16.95 8.89
CA LYS A 91 -7.10 -18.15 8.10
C LYS A 91 -8.54 -18.17 7.57
N THR A 92 -9.42 -17.33 8.11
CA THR A 92 -10.84 -17.29 7.76
C THR A 92 -11.13 -16.37 6.59
N GLU A 93 -10.31 -15.33 6.39
CA GLU A 93 -10.48 -14.40 5.27
C GLU A 93 -9.92 -14.92 3.94
N LYS A 94 -10.64 -14.64 2.85
CA LYS A 94 -10.14 -14.91 1.49
C LYS A 94 -8.88 -14.09 1.23
N PHE A 95 -7.82 -14.76 0.77
CA PHE A 95 -6.52 -14.11 0.49
C PHE A 95 -6.62 -12.91 -0.47
N SER A 96 -7.47 -12.99 -1.50
CA SER A 96 -7.71 -11.89 -2.43
C SER A 96 -8.27 -10.64 -1.73
N LYS A 97 -9.14 -10.82 -0.73
CA LYS A 97 -9.70 -9.74 0.08
C LYS A 97 -8.62 -9.09 0.95
N ALA A 98 -7.75 -9.90 1.56
CA ALA A 98 -6.64 -9.39 2.38
C ALA A 98 -5.64 -8.57 1.55
N VAL A 99 -5.26 -9.08 0.36
CA VAL A 99 -4.39 -8.35 -0.58
C VAL A 99 -5.06 -7.06 -1.07
N PHE A 100 -6.34 -7.13 -1.43
CA PHE A 100 -7.12 -5.96 -1.84
C PHE A 100 -7.17 -4.91 -0.71
N ASN A 101 -7.50 -5.31 0.51
CA ASN A 101 -7.58 -4.40 1.66
C ASN A 101 -6.26 -3.69 1.96
N ARG A 102 -5.13 -4.34 1.69
CA ARG A 102 -3.81 -3.76 1.85
C ARG A 102 -3.46 -2.74 0.77
N GLN A 103 -3.81 -3.02 -0.48
CA GLN A 103 -3.44 -2.20 -1.63
C GLN A 103 -4.46 -1.12 -1.97
N ARG A 104 -5.70 -1.24 -1.47
CA ARG A 104 -6.79 -0.31 -1.76
C ARG A 104 -6.47 1.11 -1.33
N LEU A 105 -5.92 1.31 -0.12
CA LEU A 105 -5.73 2.66 0.39
C LEU A 105 -4.76 3.46 -0.48
N PHE A 106 -3.69 2.82 -0.95
CA PHE A 106 -2.74 3.45 -1.87
C PHE A 106 -3.38 3.67 -3.25
N SER A 107 -3.90 2.60 -3.87
CA SER A 107 -4.35 2.66 -5.26
C SER A 107 -5.57 3.57 -5.44
N PHE A 108 -6.58 3.50 -4.56
CA PHE A 108 -7.80 4.30 -4.68
C PHE A 108 -7.55 5.78 -4.47
N VAL A 109 -6.70 6.17 -3.51
CA VAL A 109 -6.40 7.58 -3.29
C VAL A 109 -5.77 8.20 -4.54
N TRP A 110 -4.80 7.51 -5.16
CA TRP A 110 -4.19 8.00 -6.40
C TRP A 110 -5.14 7.98 -7.60
N MET A 111 -6.01 6.96 -7.72
CA MET A 111 -7.05 6.95 -8.76
C MET A 111 -8.02 8.13 -8.60
N ILE A 112 -8.43 8.46 -7.38
CA ILE A 112 -9.30 9.63 -7.09
C ILE A 112 -8.57 10.92 -7.47
N ILE A 113 -7.29 11.07 -7.13
CA ILE A 113 -6.50 12.24 -7.51
C ILE A 113 -6.52 12.41 -9.04
N PHE A 114 -6.20 11.37 -9.81
CA PHE A 114 -6.20 11.46 -11.27
C PHE A 114 -7.60 11.70 -11.86
N ALA A 115 -8.64 11.14 -11.24
CA ALA A 115 -10.02 11.43 -11.63
C ALA A 115 -10.38 12.91 -11.38
N LEU A 116 -9.94 13.49 -10.27
CA LEU A 116 -10.13 14.91 -9.98
C LEU A 116 -9.36 15.80 -10.97
N PHE A 117 -8.15 15.42 -11.38
CA PHE A 117 -7.47 16.10 -12.49
C PHE A 117 -8.31 16.05 -13.77
N ALA A 118 -8.88 14.89 -14.12
CA ALA A 118 -9.68 14.75 -15.33
C ALA A 118 -10.99 15.56 -15.29
N ILE A 119 -11.60 15.75 -14.11
CA ILE A 119 -12.88 16.44 -13.96
C ILE A 119 -12.71 17.95 -13.78
N LEU A 120 -11.76 18.37 -12.93
CA LEU A 120 -11.64 19.76 -12.47
C LEU A 120 -10.68 20.60 -13.32
N ILE A 121 -9.75 19.96 -14.04
CA ILE A 121 -8.68 20.66 -14.75
C ILE A 121 -8.83 20.43 -16.26
N SER A 122 -8.99 21.54 -16.98
CA SER A 122 -9.01 21.51 -18.44
C SER A 122 -7.58 21.35 -19.00
N PRO A 123 -7.43 20.83 -20.23
CA PRO A 123 -6.11 20.63 -20.83
C PRO A 123 -5.33 21.96 -20.98
N GLU A 124 -6.03 23.06 -21.26
CA GLU A 124 -5.42 24.40 -21.34
C GLU A 124 -4.95 24.91 -19.97
N THR A 125 -5.75 24.73 -18.93
CA THR A 125 -5.37 25.11 -17.56
C THR A 125 -4.15 24.31 -17.10
N PHE A 126 -4.08 23.02 -17.46
CA PHE A 126 -2.92 22.18 -17.19
C PHE A 126 -1.65 22.71 -17.86
N ILE A 127 -1.70 23.04 -19.15
CA ILE A 127 -0.55 23.58 -19.89
C ILE A 127 -0.10 24.94 -19.36
N LYS A 128 -1.04 25.83 -19.03
CA LYS A 128 -0.73 27.12 -18.40
C LYS A 128 -0.02 26.91 -17.06
N ALA A 129 -0.48 25.95 -16.25
CA ALA A 129 0.17 25.62 -14.98
C ALA A 129 1.56 24.98 -15.15
N SER A 130 1.80 24.22 -16.21
CA SER A 130 3.07 23.50 -16.42
C SER A 130 4.19 24.32 -17.06
N THR A 131 3.87 25.38 -17.81
CA THR A 131 4.85 26.06 -18.69
C THR A 131 5.72 27.13 -18.01
N LYS A 132 5.28 27.76 -16.92
CA LYS A 132 5.99 28.92 -16.35
C LYS A 132 6.12 28.96 -14.82
N GLY A 133 5.79 27.86 -14.15
CA GLY A 133 5.63 27.86 -12.69
C GLY A 133 4.32 28.56 -12.28
N MET A 134 3.80 28.24 -11.10
CA MET A 134 2.50 28.72 -10.62
C MET A 134 2.53 30.20 -10.22
N THR A 135 2.61 31.13 -11.17
CA THR A 135 2.33 32.54 -10.90
C THR A 135 0.82 32.81 -10.98
N LYS A 136 0.28 33.35 -9.89
CA LYS A 136 -1.16 33.63 -9.70
C LYS A 136 -1.73 34.56 -10.79
N ASP A 137 -0.87 35.36 -11.44
CA ASP A 137 -1.24 36.40 -12.39
C ASP A 137 -1.76 35.87 -13.75
N GLN A 138 -1.62 34.58 -14.04
CA GLN A 138 -2.03 33.99 -15.33
C GLN A 138 -3.22 33.03 -15.25
N LEU A 139 -3.63 32.65 -14.04
CA LEU A 139 -4.78 31.77 -13.81
C LEU A 139 -5.92 32.56 -13.18
N THR A 140 -7.14 32.36 -13.67
CA THR A 140 -8.32 32.88 -12.98
C THR A 140 -8.39 32.27 -11.58
N THR A 141 -8.88 33.02 -10.58
CA THR A 141 -9.05 32.54 -9.20
C THR A 141 -9.74 31.17 -9.11
N VAL A 142 -10.73 30.92 -9.98
CA VAL A 142 -11.44 29.64 -10.08
C VAL A 142 -10.54 28.51 -10.58
N GLN A 143 -9.77 28.74 -11.66
CA GLN A 143 -8.83 27.76 -12.21
C GLN A 143 -7.74 27.41 -11.19
N PHE A 144 -7.23 28.41 -10.47
CA PHE A 144 -6.28 28.19 -9.39
C PHE A 144 -6.92 27.37 -8.26
N GLY A 145 -8.14 27.69 -7.83
CA GLY A 145 -8.87 26.93 -6.82
C GLY A 145 -9.04 25.45 -7.20
N PHE A 146 -9.48 25.17 -8.43
CA PHE A 146 -9.63 23.82 -8.94
C PHE A 146 -8.31 23.06 -9.10
N LEU A 147 -7.22 23.76 -9.41
CA LEU A 147 -5.88 23.16 -9.46
C LEU A 147 -5.35 22.79 -8.07
N MET A 148 -5.65 23.62 -7.06
CA MET A 148 -5.16 23.41 -5.69
C MET A 148 -5.79 22.20 -4.99
N ILE A 149 -7.03 21.83 -5.31
CA ILE A 149 -7.71 20.69 -4.69
C ILE A 149 -6.93 19.37 -4.90
N PRO A 150 -6.68 18.91 -6.15
CA PRO A 150 -5.94 17.67 -6.35
C PRO A 150 -4.46 17.80 -5.94
N ILE A 151 -3.84 18.98 -6.04
CA ILE A 151 -2.47 19.21 -5.52
C ILE A 151 -2.39 19.01 -4.01
N ALA A 152 -3.33 19.57 -3.24
CA ALA A 152 -3.39 19.39 -1.80
C ALA A 152 -3.59 17.91 -1.44
N LEU A 153 -4.45 17.20 -2.18
CA LEU A 153 -4.65 15.76 -2.01
C LEU A 153 -3.39 14.95 -2.33
N ILE A 154 -2.60 15.32 -3.33
CA ILE A 154 -1.29 14.70 -3.60
C ILE A 154 -0.39 14.82 -2.37
N GLY A 155 -0.32 16.01 -1.75
CA GLY A 155 0.47 16.23 -0.54
C GLY A 155 0.03 15.34 0.61
N ILE A 156 -1.27 15.30 0.91
CA ILE A 156 -1.85 14.47 1.98
C ILE A 156 -1.64 12.98 1.70
N ALA A 157 -1.85 12.54 0.45
CA ALA A 157 -1.67 11.15 0.03
C ALA A 157 -0.22 10.70 0.19
N SER A 158 0.72 11.52 -0.28
CA SER A 158 2.16 11.25 -0.19
C SER A 158 2.61 11.17 1.27
N PHE A 159 2.16 12.11 2.11
CA PHE A 159 2.44 12.09 3.55
C PHE A 159 1.88 10.83 4.22
N THR A 160 0.62 10.51 3.97
CA THR A 160 -0.05 9.33 4.54
C THR A 160 0.66 8.05 4.14
N GLN A 161 1.07 7.93 2.87
CA GLN A 161 1.80 6.78 2.37
C GLN A 161 3.18 6.66 3.02
N LEU A 162 3.93 7.76 3.12
CA LEU A 162 5.23 7.77 3.76
C LEU A 162 5.10 7.39 5.24
N PHE A 163 4.09 7.92 5.94
CA PHE A 163 3.75 7.55 7.31
C PHE A 163 3.46 6.05 7.46
N LEU A 164 2.64 5.46 6.58
CA LEU A 164 2.35 4.02 6.59
C LEU A 164 3.58 3.17 6.31
N ILE A 165 4.45 3.60 5.40
CA ILE A 165 5.72 2.93 5.14
C ILE A 165 6.60 2.96 6.39
N MET A 166 6.78 4.14 6.99
CA MET A 166 7.58 4.33 8.21
C MET A 166 7.03 3.53 9.40
N SER A 167 5.72 3.31 9.47
CA SER A 167 5.10 2.48 10.52
C SER A 167 5.61 1.02 10.53
N ASN A 168 6.22 0.56 9.43
CA ASN A 168 6.84 -0.77 9.36
C ASN A 168 8.20 -0.83 10.10
N ALA A 169 8.80 0.29 10.47
CA ALA A 169 10.07 0.37 11.20
C ALA A 169 9.91 0.07 12.71
N ARG A 170 9.07 -0.90 13.06
CA ARG A 170 8.83 -1.37 14.43
C ARG A 170 9.58 -2.68 14.68
N SER A 171 9.90 -2.98 15.94
CA SER A 171 10.60 -4.21 16.34
C SER A 171 9.86 -5.48 15.92
N ASN A 172 8.52 -5.47 15.97
CA ASN A 172 7.67 -6.57 15.55
C ASN A 172 7.55 -6.74 14.02
N ARG A 173 8.09 -5.77 13.24
CA ARG A 173 8.05 -5.72 11.76
C ARG A 173 6.65 -5.74 11.14
N VAL A 174 5.61 -5.42 11.93
CA VAL A 174 4.21 -5.32 11.48
C VAL A 174 3.80 -3.86 11.45
N GLY A 175 3.51 -3.35 10.24
CA GLY A 175 3.07 -1.97 10.07
C GLY A 175 1.60 -1.74 10.38
N LEU A 176 1.19 -0.48 10.33
CA LEU A 176 -0.23 -0.12 10.47
C LEU A 176 -1.05 -0.68 9.31
N ASN A 177 -0.55 -0.60 8.07
CA ASN A 177 -1.26 -1.14 6.91
C ASN A 177 -1.41 -2.67 6.98
N ASP A 178 -0.40 -3.37 7.49
CA ASP A 178 -0.45 -4.82 7.76
C ASP A 178 -1.56 -5.14 8.77
N LYS A 179 -1.63 -4.37 9.86
CA LYS A 179 -2.66 -4.54 10.90
C LYS A 179 -4.07 -4.29 10.38
N PHE A 180 -4.27 -3.26 9.56
CA PHE A 180 -5.59 -2.96 8.98
C PHE A 180 -6.04 -3.99 7.95
N SER A 181 -5.09 -4.70 7.31
CA SER A 181 -5.38 -5.70 6.28
C SER A 181 -5.32 -7.14 6.79
N SER A 182 -5.00 -7.36 8.07
CA SER A 182 -4.73 -8.69 8.64
C SER A 182 -3.70 -9.48 7.82
N THR A 183 -2.64 -8.80 7.36
CA THR A 183 -1.58 -9.41 6.55
C THR A 183 -0.20 -9.23 7.17
N GLU A 184 0.75 -10.06 6.74
CA GLU A 184 2.17 -9.90 7.05
C GLU A 184 3.02 -9.98 5.79
N THR A 185 4.18 -9.31 5.81
CA THR A 185 5.15 -9.39 4.72
C THR A 185 6.30 -10.29 5.14
N VAL A 186 6.52 -11.36 4.40
CA VAL A 186 7.50 -12.38 4.75
C VAL A 186 8.47 -12.64 3.61
N TRP A 187 9.65 -13.12 3.96
CA TRP A 187 10.60 -13.67 2.99
C TRP A 187 10.04 -14.95 2.37
N ILE A 188 10.23 -15.13 1.07
CA ILE A 188 9.76 -16.34 0.39
C ILE A 188 10.56 -17.57 0.84
N ASN A 189 11.89 -17.43 0.97
CA ASN A 189 12.84 -18.53 1.18
C ASN A 189 13.58 -18.47 2.54
N LYS A 190 13.13 -17.65 3.50
CA LYS A 190 13.72 -17.61 4.84
C LYS A 190 12.66 -18.02 5.86
N TYR A 191 13.04 -18.88 6.79
CA TYR A 191 12.14 -19.46 7.79
C TYR A 191 12.70 -19.24 9.19
N GLU A 192 11.81 -19.15 10.17
CA GLU A 192 12.09 -19.17 11.59
C GLU A 192 11.44 -20.44 12.18
N GLU A 193 12.17 -21.12 13.03
CA GLU A 193 11.69 -22.29 13.75
C GLU A 193 11.03 -21.82 15.04
N ILE A 194 9.75 -22.15 15.19
CA ILE A 194 9.03 -21.95 16.44
C ILE A 194 8.87 -23.33 17.05
N GLU A 195 9.41 -23.50 18.26
CA GLU A 195 8.99 -24.59 19.14
C GLU A 195 7.52 -24.34 19.46
N GLU A 196 6.65 -25.28 19.09
CA GLU A 196 5.29 -25.27 19.62
C GLU A 196 5.41 -25.29 21.14
N GLU A 197 5.14 -24.15 21.79
CA GLU A 197 4.63 -24.19 23.16
C GLU A 197 3.39 -25.08 23.06
N GLU A 198 3.49 -26.32 23.52
CA GLU A 198 2.32 -27.10 23.86
C GLU A 198 1.46 -26.13 24.67
N ILE A 199 0.29 -25.79 24.13
CA ILE A 199 -0.77 -25.22 24.92
C ILE A 199 -1.11 -26.32 25.91
N ILE A 200 -0.33 -26.41 26.99
CA ILE A 200 -0.71 -27.13 28.18
C ILE A 200 -1.91 -26.32 28.63
N GLU A 201 -3.09 -26.73 28.19
CA GLU A 201 -4.33 -26.41 28.86
C GLU A 201 -4.03 -26.77 30.31
N ARG A 202 -3.68 -25.76 31.11
CA ARG A 202 -3.58 -25.91 32.55
C ARG A 202 -5.02 -26.09 33.00
N ILE A 203 -5.53 -27.31 32.84
CA ILE A 203 -6.74 -27.76 33.48
C ILE A 203 -6.40 -27.69 34.96
N ILE A 204 -6.78 -26.59 35.59
CA ILE A 204 -6.67 -26.42 37.03
C ILE A 204 -7.62 -27.45 37.62
N LYS A 205 -7.10 -28.64 37.93
CA LYS A 205 -7.89 -29.67 38.60
C LYS A 205 -8.10 -29.21 40.04
N PRO A 206 -9.35 -29.19 40.55
CA PRO A 206 -9.59 -28.83 41.94
C PRO A 206 -8.87 -29.83 42.85
N LYS A 207 -7.98 -29.33 43.71
CA LYS A 207 -7.29 -30.14 44.71
C LYS A 207 -8.30 -30.52 45.79
N LYS A 208 -8.63 -31.81 45.91
CA LYS A 208 -9.52 -32.31 46.95
C LYS A 208 -8.91 -31.99 48.32
N ARG A 209 -9.59 -31.17 49.12
CA ARG A 209 -9.15 -30.79 50.47
C ARG A 209 -9.38 -31.98 51.40
N VAL A 210 -8.31 -32.57 51.93
CA VAL A 210 -8.40 -33.57 52.99
C VAL A 210 -8.54 -32.81 54.30
N LEU A 211 -9.65 -33.00 55.01
CA LEU A 211 -9.85 -32.40 56.33
C LEU A 211 -8.97 -33.15 57.35
N PRO A 212 -8.29 -32.45 58.27
CA PRO A 212 -7.53 -33.11 59.32
C PRO A 212 -8.49 -33.89 60.24
N THR A 213 -8.17 -35.16 60.48
CA THR A 213 -8.88 -35.99 61.45
C THR A 213 -8.49 -35.56 62.86
N LEU A 214 -9.45 -34.98 63.59
CA LEU A 214 -9.27 -34.65 65.00
C LEU A 214 -9.44 -35.92 65.84
N THR A 215 -8.37 -36.37 66.48
CA THR A 215 -8.46 -37.39 67.52
C THR A 215 -8.68 -36.70 68.87
N PHE A 216 -9.87 -36.85 69.44
CA PHE A 216 -10.13 -36.44 70.81
C PHE A 216 -9.59 -37.50 71.77
N LYS A 217 -8.71 -37.11 72.69
CA LYS A 217 -8.35 -37.95 73.85
C LYS A 217 -9.34 -37.60 74.97
N ASN A 218 -10.04 -38.61 75.49
CA ASN A 218 -10.86 -38.50 76.70
C ASN A 218 -9.98 -38.22 77.92
#